data_AF-A0A9X0ATQ1-F1
#
_entry.id   AF-A0A9X0ATQ1-F1
#
_cell.length_a   1.000
_cell.length_b   1.000
_cell.length_c   1.000
_cell.angle_alpha   90.00
_cell.angle_beta   90.00
_cell.angle_gamma   90.00
#
_symmetry.space_group_name_H-M   'P 1'
#
loop_
_entity.id
_entity.type
_entity.pdbx_description
1 polymer ?
#
loop_
_entity_poly.entity_id
_entity_poly.type
_entity_poly.pdbx_seq_one_letter_code
_entity_poly.pdbx_strand_id
1 'polypeptide(L)'
;MRGVPTHDEVFVTVLTGKGRYFSARADLQLTHPKILITGLNGLAVGLSAALIAFSDFIHCTPQIFLWTLFSNLGLVAEGGASRAFVQRLGISKANEALVLSKRITAEGLLQVGFVNKIFGVQKGEVQKIGLRGIR
;
A
#
# COMPACT_ATOMS: atom_id res chain seq x y z
N MET A 1 -6.18 14.46 -6.31
CA MET A 1 -6.33 14.18 -4.86
C MET A 1 -6.37 15.46 -4.02
N ARG A 2 -5.78 16.57 -4.48
CA ARG A 2 -6.08 17.92 -3.93
C ARG A 2 -7.60 18.14 -3.89
N GLY A 3 -8.17 18.27 -2.69
CA GLY A 3 -9.60 18.50 -2.46
C GLY A 3 -10.33 17.38 -1.71
N VAL A 4 -9.89 16.12 -1.77
CA VAL A 4 -10.56 15.03 -1.04
C VAL A 4 -10.62 15.26 0.49
N PRO A 5 -9.57 15.80 1.15
CA PRO A 5 -9.63 16.10 2.58
C PRO A 5 -10.66 17.17 2.95
N THR A 6 -10.98 18.10 2.05
CA THR A 6 -11.86 19.25 2.31
C THR A 6 -13.35 18.98 2.06
N HIS A 7 -13.69 17.82 1.49
CA HIS A 7 -15.06 17.43 1.17
C HIS A 7 -15.64 16.53 2.26
N ASP A 8 -16.35 17.09 3.25
CA ASP A 8 -16.90 16.35 4.39
C ASP A 8 -17.86 15.20 3.99
N GLU A 9 -18.39 15.22 2.76
CA GLU A 9 -19.21 14.16 2.18
C GLU A 9 -18.44 12.88 1.79
N VAL A 10 -17.10 12.93 1.73
CA VAL A 10 -16.26 11.78 1.38
C VAL A 10 -15.66 11.17 2.66
N PHE A 11 -16.11 10.00 3.07
CA PHE A 11 -15.65 9.34 4.31
C PHE A 11 -14.51 8.33 4.09
N VAL A 12 -14.42 7.78 2.87
CA VAL A 12 -13.47 6.74 2.48
C VAL A 12 -12.78 7.15 1.19
N THR A 13 -11.45 7.09 1.18
CA THR A 13 -10.65 7.33 -0.02
C THR A 13 -10.17 5.99 -0.58
N VAL A 14 -10.52 5.68 -1.82
CA VAL A 14 -10.08 4.44 -2.49
C VAL A 14 -9.00 4.75 -3.51
N LEU A 15 -7.83 4.13 -3.34
CA LEU A 15 -6.73 4.21 -4.30
C LEU A 15 -6.66 2.94 -5.14
N THR A 16 -6.89 3.10 -6.44
CA THR A 16 -6.70 2.04 -7.43
C THR A 16 -5.90 2.59 -8.62
N GLY A 17 -4.91 1.83 -9.08
CA GLY A 17 -4.24 2.08 -10.36
C GLY A 17 -4.97 1.38 -11.50
N LYS A 18 -4.95 1.91 -12.72
CA LYS A 18 -5.27 1.14 -13.93
C LYS A 18 -3.96 0.65 -14.55
N GLY A 19 -3.83 -0.65 -14.83
CA GLY A 19 -2.68 -1.23 -15.55
C GLY A 19 -1.84 -2.21 -14.72
N ARG A 20 -0.58 -2.41 -15.13
CA ARG A 20 0.35 -3.40 -14.52
C ARG A 20 1.20 -2.85 -13.36
N TYR A 21 1.23 -1.54 -13.18
CA TYR A 21 2.04 -0.85 -12.18
C TYR A 21 1.16 0.07 -11.33
N PHE A 22 1.43 0.12 -10.03
CA PHE A 22 0.75 1.03 -9.12
C PHE A 22 1.71 2.17 -8.73
N SER A 23 1.26 3.41 -8.88
CA SER A 23 1.99 4.59 -8.43
C SER A 23 1.11 5.40 -7.48
N ALA A 24 1.51 5.46 -6.21
CA ALA A 24 0.90 6.36 -5.24
C ALA A 24 1.49 7.76 -5.44
N ARG A 25 0.63 8.76 -5.54
CA ARG A 25 1.04 10.17 -5.52
C ARG A 25 1.36 10.58 -4.07
N ALA A 26 2.24 11.56 -3.88
CA ALA A 26 2.67 12.08 -2.58
C ALA A 26 1.55 12.69 -1.69
N ASP A 27 0.29 12.60 -2.12
CA ASP A 27 -0.88 13.09 -1.38
C ASP A 27 -1.29 12.15 -0.24
N LEU A 28 -0.68 10.96 -0.10
CA LEU A 28 -0.74 10.16 1.14
C LEU A 28 0.11 10.83 2.22
N GLN A 29 -0.46 11.84 2.86
CA GLN A 29 0.15 12.43 4.04
C GLN A 29 0.09 11.45 5.20
N LEU A 30 1.11 11.49 6.07
CA LEU A 30 1.17 10.77 7.34
C LEU A 30 -0.09 10.98 8.22
N THR A 31 -0.81 12.07 7.98
CA THR A 31 -2.03 12.46 8.67
C THR A 31 -3.14 12.74 7.66
N HIS A 32 -3.72 11.69 7.08
CA HIS A 32 -4.95 11.83 6.28
C HIS A 32 -6.15 11.71 7.23
N PRO A 33 -7.09 12.69 7.27
CA PRO A 33 -8.19 12.69 8.25
C PRO A 33 -9.27 11.64 7.99
N LYS A 34 -9.15 10.86 6.91
CA LYS A 34 -10.16 9.93 6.42
C LYS A 34 -9.58 8.55 6.21
N ILE A 35 -10.42 7.52 6.33
CA ILE A 35 -9.98 6.14 6.15
C ILE A 35 -9.54 5.94 4.69
N LEU A 36 -8.33 5.41 4.53
CA LEU A 36 -7.68 5.16 3.26
C LEU A 36 -7.63 3.67 2.95
N ILE A 37 -8.23 3.29 1.84
CA ILE A 37 -8.27 1.91 1.36
C ILE A 37 -7.53 1.83 0.03
N THR A 38 -6.55 0.95 -0.07
CA THR A 38 -5.71 0.79 -1.27
C THR A 38 -5.88 -0.59 -1.88
N GLY A 39 -6.18 -0.62 -3.17
CA GLY A 39 -6.19 -1.83 -4.00
C GLY A 39 -4.96 -1.88 -4.90
N LEU A 40 -4.12 -2.90 -4.70
CA LEU A 40 -2.92 -3.17 -5.49
C LEU A 40 -3.21 -4.22 -6.56
N ASN A 41 -3.22 -3.81 -7.82
CA ASN A 41 -3.37 -4.70 -8.97
C ASN A 41 -2.06 -4.94 -9.73
N GLY A 42 -0.98 -4.29 -9.32
CA GLY A 42 0.30 -4.27 -10.01
C GLY A 42 1.47 -4.13 -9.05
N LEU A 43 2.68 -4.05 -9.62
CA LEU A 43 3.91 -3.96 -8.83
C LEU A 43 3.94 -2.65 -8.02
N ALA A 44 4.24 -2.75 -6.73
CA ALA A 44 4.46 -1.62 -5.84
C ALA A 44 5.98 -1.43 -5.66
N VAL A 45 6.51 -0.37 -6.29
CA VAL A 45 7.95 -0.19 -6.51
C VAL A 45 8.40 1.20 -6.05
N GLY A 46 9.52 1.27 -5.34
CA GLY A 46 10.13 2.55 -4.96
C GLY A 46 9.31 3.33 -3.94
N LEU A 47 9.18 4.64 -4.17
CA LEU A 47 8.39 5.54 -3.32
C LEU A 47 6.91 5.12 -3.22
N SER A 48 6.36 4.48 -4.25
CA SER A 48 4.98 3.98 -4.17
C SER A 48 4.81 2.90 -3.09
N ALA A 49 5.80 2.01 -2.93
CA ALA A 49 5.80 1.00 -1.87
C ALA A 49 5.88 1.65 -0.48
N ALA A 50 6.65 2.73 -0.34
CA ALA A 50 6.72 3.52 0.88
C ALA A 50 5.37 4.13 1.24
N LEU A 51 4.71 4.76 0.27
CA LEU A 51 3.46 5.47 0.50
C LEU A 51 2.30 4.53 0.84
N ILE A 52 2.19 3.37 0.18
CA ILE A 52 1.13 2.39 0.45
C ILE A 52 1.10 1.96 1.93
N ALA A 53 2.26 1.95 2.61
CA ALA A 53 2.33 1.56 4.02
C ALA A 53 1.53 2.48 4.96
N PHE A 54 1.10 3.67 4.52
CA PHE A 54 0.26 4.59 5.28
C PHE A 54 -1.24 4.35 5.12
N SER A 55 -1.68 3.49 4.19
CA SER A 55 -3.11 3.22 3.98
C SER A 55 -3.70 2.41 5.12
N ASP A 56 -4.90 2.71 5.62
CA ASP A 56 -5.49 1.91 6.70
C ASP A 56 -5.72 0.46 6.28
N PHE A 57 -6.32 0.25 5.10
CA PHE A 57 -6.56 -1.07 4.54
C PHE A 57 -5.84 -1.24 3.21
N ILE A 58 -5.17 -2.37 3.04
CA ILE A 58 -4.48 -2.72 1.80
C ILE A 58 -4.97 -4.08 1.33
N HIS A 59 -5.39 -4.11 0.07
CA HIS A 59 -5.81 -5.30 -0.62
C HIS A 59 -4.99 -5.48 -1.88
N CYS A 60 -4.71 -6.71 -2.28
CA CYS A 60 -3.87 -6.95 -3.46
C CYS A 60 -4.31 -8.14 -4.30
N THR A 61 -3.79 -8.22 -5.52
CA THR A 61 -3.86 -9.42 -6.37
C THR A 61 -2.71 -10.38 -6.02
N PRO A 62 -2.83 -11.69 -6.30
CA PRO A 62 -1.80 -12.66 -5.91
C PRO A 62 -0.46 -12.45 -6.64
N GLN A 63 -0.48 -11.80 -7.81
CA GLN A 63 0.72 -11.59 -8.63
C GLN A 63 1.58 -10.38 -8.20
N ILE A 64 1.21 -9.66 -7.14
CA ILE A 64 1.98 -8.49 -6.71
C ILE A 64 3.26 -8.90 -5.95
N PHE A 65 4.25 -8.01 -6.01
CA PHE A 65 5.30 -7.95 -5.02
C PHE A 65 5.56 -6.50 -4.63
N LEU A 66 6.01 -6.32 -3.40
CA LEU A 66 6.46 -5.05 -2.85
C LEU A 66 7.99 -4.99 -2.94
N TRP A 67 8.50 -3.87 -3.47
CA TRP A 67 9.94 -3.66 -3.62
C TRP A 67 10.29 -2.18 -3.44
N THR A 68 11.12 -1.84 -2.46
CA THR A 68 11.40 -0.44 -2.07
C THR A 68 12.51 0.20 -2.91
N LEU A 69 13.43 -0.58 -3.50
CA LEU A 69 14.55 -0.17 -4.36
C LEU A 69 15.58 0.81 -3.77
N PHE A 70 15.36 1.38 -2.59
CA PHE A 70 16.23 2.42 -2.03
C PHE A 70 17.71 1.98 -2.00
N SER A 71 18.00 0.88 -1.30
CA SER A 71 19.37 0.37 -1.17
C SER A 71 19.97 -0.14 -2.48
N ASN A 72 19.15 -0.64 -3.42
CA ASN A 72 19.64 -1.04 -4.76
C ASN A 72 20.08 0.15 -5.60
N LEU A 73 19.53 1.34 -5.35
CA LEU A 73 19.86 2.57 -6.06
C LEU A 73 20.88 3.44 -5.29
N GLY A 74 21.40 2.94 -4.15
CA GLY A 74 22.26 3.74 -3.27
C GLY A 74 21.53 4.90 -2.59
N LEU A 75 20.20 4.85 -2.51
CA LEU A 75 19.35 5.85 -1.88
C LEU A 75 19.04 5.47 -0.43
N VAL A 76 18.84 6.48 0.39
CA VAL A 76 18.28 6.32 1.74
C VAL A 76 16.79 6.04 1.67
N ALA A 77 16.22 5.47 2.74
CA ALA A 77 14.78 5.26 2.82
C ALA A 77 14.03 6.60 2.91
N GLU A 78 13.16 6.87 1.95
CA GLU A 78 12.39 8.12 1.86
C GLU A 78 10.90 7.93 2.16
N GLY A 79 10.15 9.03 2.18
CA GLY A 79 8.68 9.00 2.33
C GLY A 79 8.22 8.41 3.66
N GLY A 80 9.03 8.48 4.72
CA GLY A 80 8.72 7.89 6.02
C GLY A 80 8.73 6.36 6.05
N ALA A 81 9.27 5.70 5.02
CA ALA A 81 9.27 4.24 4.89
C ALA A 81 9.91 3.54 6.10
N SER A 82 10.98 4.10 6.66
CA SER A 82 11.67 3.54 7.83
C SER A 82 10.77 3.37 9.05
N ARG A 83 9.83 4.30 9.27
CA ARG A 83 8.85 4.21 10.36
C ARG A 83 7.67 3.33 9.97
N ALA A 84 7.09 3.58 8.80
CA ALA A 84 5.87 2.91 8.35
C ALA A 84 6.07 1.39 8.17
N PHE A 85 7.21 0.99 7.61
CA PHE A 85 7.50 -0.42 7.37
C PHE A 85 7.76 -1.17 8.67
N VAL A 86 8.43 -0.56 9.65
CA VAL A 86 8.63 -1.21 10.96
C VAL A 86 7.30 -1.42 11.66
N GLN A 87 6.39 -0.44 11.61
CA GLN A 87 5.07 -0.56 12.21
C GLN A 87 4.20 -1.63 11.53
N ARG A 88 4.35 -1.81 10.21
CA ARG A 88 3.42 -2.62 9.41
C ARG A 88 3.93 -4.01 9.03
N LEU A 89 5.24 -4.16 8.83
CA LEU A 89 5.89 -5.44 8.51
C LEU A 89 6.54 -6.09 9.74
N GLY A 90 6.73 -5.32 10.82
CA GLY A 90 7.61 -5.69 11.91
C GLY A 90 9.09 -5.50 11.55
N ILE A 91 9.94 -5.38 12.58
CA ILE A 91 11.34 -4.97 12.41
C ILE A 91 12.16 -5.90 11.50
N SER A 92 11.99 -7.22 11.62
CA SER A 92 12.75 -8.19 10.83
C SER A 92 12.46 -8.06 9.34
N LYS A 93 11.17 -7.99 9.00
CA LYS A 93 10.74 -7.95 7.60
C LYS A 93 10.91 -6.56 7.00
N ALA A 94 10.82 -5.51 7.82
CA ALA A 94 11.19 -4.16 7.43
C ALA A 94 12.68 -4.05 7.06
N ASN A 95 13.57 -4.72 7.79
CA ASN A 95 15.00 -4.75 7.44
C ASN A 95 15.25 -5.50 6.13
N GLU A 96 14.57 -6.63 5.89
CA GLU A 96 14.61 -7.30 4.59
C GLU A 96 14.15 -6.36 3.46
N ALA A 97 13.08 -5.61 3.68
CA ALA A 97 12.52 -4.71 2.68
C ALA A 97 13.37 -3.45 2.44
N LEU A 98 13.94 -2.85 3.48
CA LEU A 98 14.62 -1.55 3.41
C LEU A 98 16.13 -1.70 3.23
N VAL A 99 16.78 -2.51 4.06
CA VAL A 99 18.24 -2.68 4.05
C VAL A 99 18.64 -3.60 2.91
N LEU A 100 18.01 -4.77 2.81
CA LEU A 100 18.34 -5.76 1.77
C LEU A 100 17.62 -5.49 0.45
N SER A 101 16.68 -4.53 0.41
CA SER A 101 15.87 -4.24 -0.77
C SER A 101 15.26 -5.51 -1.37
N LYS A 102 14.83 -6.44 -0.52
CA LYS A 102 14.30 -7.73 -0.93
C LYS A 102 12.87 -7.57 -1.41
N ARG A 103 12.52 -8.28 -2.49
CA ARG A 103 11.14 -8.37 -2.96
C ARG A 103 10.32 -9.21 -2.00
N ILE A 104 9.16 -8.70 -1.58
CA ILE A 104 8.21 -9.42 -0.72
C ILE A 104 6.96 -9.74 -1.55
N THR A 105 6.59 -11.01 -1.63
CA THR A 105 5.42 -11.49 -2.38
C THR A 105 4.10 -11.14 -1.67
N ALA A 106 2.99 -11.16 -2.40
CA ALA A 106 1.65 -10.98 -1.86
C ALA A 106 1.38 -11.85 -0.61
N GLU A 107 1.76 -13.13 -0.66
CA GLU A 107 1.61 -14.07 0.45
C GLU A 107 2.45 -13.67 1.66
N GLY A 108 3.70 -13.27 1.44
CA GLY A 108 4.58 -12.79 2.51
C GLY A 108 4.05 -11.51 3.17
N LEU A 109 3.41 -10.63 2.39
CA LEU A 109 2.77 -9.42 2.91
C LEU A 109 1.49 -9.73 3.70
N LEU A 110 0.73 -10.75 3.29
CA LEU A 110 -0.45 -11.22 4.02
C LEU A 110 -0.06 -11.83 5.37
N GLN A 111 1.00 -12.64 5.40
CA GLN A 111 1.48 -13.30 6.63
C GLN A 111 1.88 -12.32 7.72
N VAL A 112 2.49 -11.19 7.35
CA VAL A 112 2.92 -10.16 8.31
C VAL A 112 1.84 -9.11 8.59
N GLY A 113 0.64 -9.27 8.03
CA GLY A 113 -0.47 -8.33 8.22
C GLY A 113 -0.33 -7.00 7.47
N PHE A 114 0.61 -6.89 6.53
CA PHE A 114 0.77 -5.69 5.70
C PHE A 114 -0.38 -5.55 4.72
N VAL A 115 -0.81 -6.65 4.12
CA VAL A 115 -2.02 -6.76 3.29
C VAL A 115 -3.11 -7.43 4.11
N ASN A 116 -4.33 -6.88 4.09
CA ASN A 116 -5.48 -7.43 4.80
C ASN A 116 -6.12 -8.61 4.05
N LYS A 117 -6.14 -8.57 2.71
CA LYS A 117 -6.73 -9.64 1.90
C LYS A 117 -6.17 -9.66 0.48
N ILE A 118 -5.99 -10.87 -0.04
CA ILE A 118 -5.64 -11.12 -1.45
C ILE A 118 -6.93 -11.44 -2.22
N PHE A 119 -7.16 -10.75 -3.33
CA PHE A 119 -8.30 -10.96 -4.21
C PHE A 119 -7.86 -11.65 -5.51
N GLY A 120 -8.58 -12.70 -5.90
CA GLY A 120 -8.44 -13.32 -7.21
C GLY A 120 -8.85 -12.35 -8.32
N VAL A 121 -8.08 -12.30 -9.39
CA VAL A 121 -8.39 -11.46 -10.56
C VAL A 121 -9.47 -12.14 -11.39
N GLN A 122 -10.74 -11.82 -11.14
CA GLN A 122 -11.82 -12.07 -12.10
C GLN A 122 -12.01 -10.81 -12.96
N LYS A 123 -11.76 -10.93 -14.26
CA LYS A 123 -11.79 -9.81 -15.21
C LYS A 123 -13.25 -9.33 -15.37
N GLY A 124 -13.61 -8.22 -14.71
CA GLY A 124 -14.93 -7.58 -14.86
C GLY A 124 -15.82 -7.57 -13.61
N GLU A 125 -15.41 -8.17 -12.50
CA GLU A 125 -16.18 -8.09 -11.25
C GLU A 125 -15.69 -6.93 -10.37
N VAL A 126 -16.57 -5.96 -10.13
CA VAL A 126 -16.43 -5.04 -9.00
C VAL A 126 -16.74 -5.84 -7.74
N GLN A 127 -15.71 -6.44 -7.13
CA GLN A 127 -15.88 -7.05 -5.81
C GLN A 127 -16.13 -5.94 -4.80
N LYS A 128 -17.38 -5.84 -4.33
CA LYS A 128 -17.75 -4.93 -3.25
C LYS A 128 -16.97 -5.33 -2.00
N ILE A 129 -16.02 -4.49 -1.61
CA ILE A 129 -15.39 -4.55 -0.29
C ILE A 129 -16.49 -4.23 0.70
N GLY A 130 -17.01 -5.24 1.38
CA GLY A 130 -18.07 -5.09 2.37
C GLY A 130 -17.54 -4.38 3.61
N LEU A 131 -17.47 -3.05 3.58
CA LEU A 131 -17.28 -2.21 4.76
C LEU A 131 -18.60 -2.15 5.55
N ARG A 132 -19.08 -3.30 6.05
CA ARG A 132 -20.21 -3.34 6.97
C ARG A 132 -19.71 -2.84 8.32
N GLY A 133 -20.11 -1.63 8.72
CA GLY A 133 -20.01 -1.21 10.13
C GLY A 133 -19.40 0.16 10.42
N ILE A 134 -19.01 0.95 9.41
CA ILE A 134 -18.56 2.33 9.65
C ILE A 134 -19.79 3.24 9.57
N ARG A 135 -20.49 3.39 10.69
CA ARG A 135 -21.51 4.42 10.89
C ARG A 135 -20.85 5.68 11.42
#